data_AF-A0A8T5UKN8-F1
#
_entry.id   AF-A0A8T5UKN8-F1
#
_cell.length_a   1.000
_cell.length_b   1.000
_cell.length_c   1.000
_cell.angle_alpha   90.00
_cell.angle_beta   90.00
_cell.angle_gamma   90.00
#
_symmetry.space_group_name_H-M   'P 1'
#
loop_
_entity.id
_entity.type
_entity.pdbx_description
1 polymer ?
#
loop_
_entity_poly.entity_id
_entity_poly.type
_entity_poly.pdbx_seq_one_letter_code
_entity_poly.pdbx_strand_id
1 'polypeptide(L)'
;MIYRENNEWKLCPKKVVYSRDGTTFEEYTNEPIWYTNFAKMWSDFEVIEIVDAEFTQEEKDRLEKVKHMSEGHGGAVKQYVETGEFPEGMDMANLLRTGKIKSNIIPSEYRDEEI
;
A
#
# COMPACT_ATOMS: atom_id res chain seq x y z
N MET A 1 -3.01 -3.55 1.89
CA MET A 1 -2.04 -3.85 0.83
C MET A 1 -0.68 -3.24 1.15
N ILE A 2 -0.62 -1.95 1.48
CA ILE A 2 0.61 -1.25 1.87
C ILE A 2 0.69 -1.01 3.38
N TYR A 3 1.90 -0.83 3.89
CA TYR A 3 2.19 -0.35 5.24
C TYR A 3 3.33 0.68 5.20
N ARG A 4 3.54 1.44 6.28
CA ARG A 4 4.58 2.46 6.36
C ARG A 4 5.70 2.00 7.29
N GLU A 5 6.94 2.10 6.83
CA GLU A 5 8.13 1.76 7.59
C GLU A 5 9.28 2.70 7.21
N ASN A 6 9.99 3.27 8.18
CA ASN A 6 11.12 4.18 7.94
C ASN A 6 10.80 5.35 6.98
N ASN A 7 9.62 5.94 7.10
CA ASN A 7 9.09 7.00 6.23
C ASN A 7 8.83 6.60 4.76
N GLU A 8 8.82 5.30 4.47
CA GLU A 8 8.52 4.77 3.15
C GLU A 8 7.28 3.87 3.17
N TRP A 9 6.52 3.91 2.10
CA TRP A 9 5.46 2.93 1.85
C TRP A 9 6.07 1.63 1.31
N LYS A 10 5.59 0.51 1.84
CA LYS A 10 6.02 -0.85 1.48
C LYS A 10 4.80 -1.73 1.24
N LEU A 11 4.96 -2.76 0.40
CA LEU A 11 3.95 -3.81 0.24
C LEU A 11 3.96 -4.74 1.45
N CYS A 12 2.79 -5.06 1.98
CA CYS A 12 2.67 -6.04 3.06
C CYS A 12 3.20 -7.41 2.58
N PRO A 13 4.10 -8.06 3.32
CA PRO A 13 4.68 -9.34 2.92
C PRO A 13 3.71 -10.52 2.99
N LYS A 14 2.65 -10.42 3.79
CA LYS A 14 1.71 -11.52 4.02
C LYS A 14 0.28 -11.11 3.70
N LYS A 15 -0.50 -12.12 3.33
CA LYS A 15 -1.95 -12.06 3.22
C LYS A 15 -2.53 -13.04 4.23
N VAL A 16 -3.51 -12.60 5.00
CA VAL A 16 -4.20 -13.39 6.02
C VAL A 16 -5.68 -13.51 5.66
N VAL A 17 -6.18 -14.73 5.74
CA VAL A 17 -7.61 -15.03 5.66
C VAL A 17 -8.05 -15.47 7.04
N TYR A 18 -9.08 -14.83 7.58
CA TYR A 18 -9.61 -15.14 8.91
C TYR A 18 -11.13 -15.09 8.93
N SER A 19 -11.75 -15.84 9.84
CA SER A 19 -13.17 -15.78 10.14
C SER A 19 -13.40 -15.01 11.43
N ARG A 20 -14.39 -14.12 11.43
CA ARG A 20 -14.90 -13.49 12.64
C ARG A 20 -16.41 -13.48 12.61
N ASP A 21 -17.05 -13.97 13.67
CA ASP A 21 -18.52 -14.08 13.76
C ASP A 21 -19.14 -14.80 12.55
N GLY A 22 -18.44 -15.82 12.02
CA GLY A 22 -18.86 -16.59 10.85
C GLY A 22 -18.70 -15.88 9.51
N THR A 23 -18.11 -14.68 9.47
CA THR A 23 -17.79 -13.94 8.25
C THR A 23 -16.31 -14.07 7.93
N THR A 24 -15.96 -14.43 6.69
CA THR A 24 -14.57 -14.53 6.23
C THR A 24 -14.08 -13.19 5.69
N PHE A 25 -12.87 -12.80 6.10
CA PHE A 25 -12.18 -11.59 5.68
C PHE A 25 -10.82 -11.95 5.10
N GLU A 26 -10.36 -11.14 4.14
CA GLU A 26 -9.02 -11.20 3.58
C GLU A 26 -8.33 -9.87 3.82
N GLU A 27 -7.15 -9.90 4.44
CA GLU A 27 -6.36 -8.71 4.74
C GLU A 27 -4.87 -8.90 4.42
N TYR A 28 -4.19 -7.79 4.17
CA TYR A 28 -2.76 -7.75 3.94
C TYR A 28 -2.05 -7.20 5.17
N THR A 29 -1.01 -7.86 5.65
CA THR A 29 -0.32 -7.50 6.89
C THR A 29 1.20 -7.64 6.83
N ASN A 30 1.91 -6.78 7.56
CA ASN A 30 3.32 -6.92 7.90
C ASN A 30 3.55 -7.58 9.27
N GLU A 31 2.48 -7.89 10.01
CA GLU A 31 2.52 -8.48 11.35
C GLU A 31 1.62 -9.73 11.44
N PRO A 32 1.93 -10.81 10.68
CA PRO A 32 1.11 -12.02 10.67
C PRO A 32 0.96 -12.67 12.07
N ILE A 33 1.97 -12.52 12.94
CA ILE A 33 1.98 -13.06 14.31
C ILE A 33 0.86 -12.45 15.17
N TRP A 34 0.50 -11.19 14.91
CA TRP A 34 -0.58 -10.52 15.63
C TRP A 34 -1.90 -11.28 15.48
N TYR A 35 -2.24 -11.72 14.27
CA TYR A 35 -3.46 -12.49 13.98
C TYR A 35 -3.48 -13.83 14.72
N THR A 36 -2.34 -14.55 14.73
CA THR A 36 -2.23 -15.82 15.45
C THR A 36 -2.37 -15.64 16.96
N ASN A 37 -1.87 -14.54 17.52
CA ASN A 37 -2.03 -14.24 18.94
C ASN A 37 -3.47 -13.80 19.26
N PHE A 38 -4.09 -13.03 18.36
CA PHE A 38 -5.47 -12.58 18.51
C PHE A 38 -6.44 -13.77 18.53
N ALA A 39 -6.29 -14.73 17.61
CA ALA A 39 -7.08 -15.98 17.60
C ALA A 39 -6.98 -16.80 18.90
N LYS A 40 -5.85 -16.75 19.61
CA LYS A 40 -5.69 -17.46 20.89
C LYS A 40 -6.48 -16.80 22.03
N MET A 41 -6.78 -15.51 21.91
CA MET A 41 -7.44 -14.73 22.96
C MET A 41 -8.95 -14.67 22.77
N TRP A 42 -9.44 -14.85 21.55
CA TRP A 42 -10.83 -14.60 21.17
C TRP A 42 -11.41 -15.81 20.45
N SER A 43 -12.42 -16.45 21.06
CA SER A 43 -13.03 -17.69 20.53
C SER A 43 -13.87 -17.47 19.27
N ASP A 44 -14.29 -16.23 19.01
CA ASP A 44 -15.04 -15.77 17.83
C ASP A 44 -14.11 -15.43 16.65
N PHE A 45 -12.80 -15.57 16.81
CA PHE A 45 -11.81 -15.23 15.80
C PHE A 45 -10.94 -16.44 15.42
N GLU A 46 -10.95 -16.81 14.15
CA GLU A 46 -10.21 -17.96 13.63
C GLU A 46 -9.33 -17.55 12.45
N VAL A 47 -8.02 -17.83 12.54
CA VAL A 47 -7.13 -17.67 11.38
C VAL A 47 -7.29 -18.90 10.49
N ILE A 48 -7.75 -18.69 9.26
CA ILE A 48 -7.94 -19.75 8.26
C ILE A 48 -6.62 -20.02 7.54
N GLU A 49 -5.96 -18.96 7.06
CA GLU A 49 -4.73 -19.08 6.28
C GLU A 49 -3.84 -17.85 6.43
N ILE A 50 -2.51 -18.04 6.39
CA ILE A 50 -1.53 -16.97 6.23
C ILE A 50 -0.57 -17.39 5.12
N VAL A 51 -0.57 -16.65 4.01
CA VAL A 51 0.28 -16.91 2.84
C VAL A 51 1.19 -15.72 2.53
N ASP A 52 2.22 -15.95 1.74
CA ASP A 52 2.99 -14.85 1.13
C ASP A 52 2.07 -14.03 0.22
N ALA A 53 2.17 -12.71 0.35
CA ALA A 53 1.44 -11.81 -0.53
C ALA A 53 2.16 -11.72 -1.88
N GLU A 54 1.42 -12.01 -2.94
CA GLU A 54 1.91 -11.87 -4.31
C GLU A 54 1.40 -10.56 -4.91
N PHE A 55 2.31 -9.81 -5.51
CA PHE A 55 2.00 -8.56 -6.21
C PHE A 55 2.61 -8.59 -7.60
N THR A 56 1.85 -8.06 -8.56
CA THR A 56 2.26 -7.87 -9.94
C THR A 56 3.45 -6.91 -10.04
N GLN A 57 4.17 -6.98 -11.16
CA GLN A 57 5.26 -6.03 -11.41
C GLN A 57 4.73 -4.59 -11.52
N GLU A 58 3.54 -4.40 -12.09
CA GLU A 58 2.91 -3.08 -12.19
C GLU A 58 2.63 -2.44 -10.83
N GLU A 59 2.12 -3.20 -9.85
CA GLU A 59 1.90 -2.71 -8.49
C GLU A 59 3.21 -2.31 -7.81
N LYS A 60 4.28 -3.09 -8.01
CA LYS A 60 5.63 -2.77 -7.49
C LYS A 60 6.17 -1.49 -8.11
N ASP A 61 6.06 -1.36 -9.43
CA ASP A 61 6.53 -0.20 -10.19
C ASP A 61 5.74 1.07 -9.81
N ARG A 62 4.43 0.94 -9.59
CA ARG A 62 3.59 2.04 -9.09
C ARG A 62 4.00 2.45 -7.69
N LEU A 63 4.19 1.51 -6.77
CA LEU A 63 4.63 1.82 -5.41
C LEU A 63 5.97 2.58 -5.41
N GLU A 64 6.94 2.16 -6.23
CA GLU A 64 8.25 2.79 -6.31
C GLU A 64 8.17 4.29 -6.62
N LYS A 65 7.19 4.71 -7.44
CA LYS A 65 6.95 6.12 -7.79
C LYS A 65 6.44 6.95 -6.61
N VAL A 66 5.72 6.33 -5.67
CA VAL A 66 5.00 7.02 -4.59
C VAL A 66 5.50 6.65 -3.19
N LYS A 67 6.53 5.79 -3.08
CA LYS A 67 6.97 5.23 -1.79
C LYS A 67 7.39 6.28 -0.77
N HIS A 68 7.84 7.45 -1.20
CA HIS A 68 8.28 8.52 -0.30
C HIS A 68 7.18 9.55 0.03
N MET A 69 5.95 9.35 -0.45
CA MET A 69 4.84 10.25 -0.13
C MET A 69 4.56 10.28 1.38
N SER A 70 4.08 11.42 1.88
CA SER A 70 3.77 11.57 3.30
C SER A 70 2.60 10.66 3.74
N GLU A 71 2.55 10.38 5.04
CA GLU A 71 1.56 9.47 5.64
C GLU A 71 0.11 9.90 5.38
N GLY A 72 -0.14 11.22 5.35
CA GLY A 72 -1.46 11.79 5.07
C GLY A 72 -2.04 11.42 3.70
N HIS A 73 -1.24 10.88 2.79
CA HIS A 73 -1.67 10.41 1.48
C HIS A 73 -1.86 8.88 1.42
N GLY A 74 -1.84 8.16 2.54
CA GLY A 74 -1.87 6.69 2.54
C GLY A 74 -3.04 6.08 1.77
N GLY A 75 -4.24 6.68 1.84
CA GLY A 75 -5.39 6.24 1.06
C GLY A 75 -5.17 6.39 -0.45
N ALA A 76 -4.63 7.52 -0.89
CA ALA A 76 -4.33 7.78 -2.30
C ALA A 76 -3.19 6.89 -2.83
N VAL A 77 -2.15 6.66 -2.02
CA VAL A 77 -1.05 5.74 -2.36
C VAL A 77 -1.59 4.33 -2.53
N LYS A 78 -2.43 3.86 -1.60
CA LYS A 78 -3.04 2.53 -1.70
C LYS A 78 -3.85 2.39 -2.98
N GLN A 79 -4.75 3.34 -3.25
CA GLN A 79 -5.58 3.31 -4.45
C GLN A 79 -4.71 3.32 -5.73
N TYR A 80 -3.72 4.20 -5.80
CA TYR A 80 -2.83 4.28 -6.96
C TYR A 80 -2.06 2.98 -7.20
N VAL A 81 -1.56 2.35 -6.15
CA VAL A 81 -0.87 1.06 -6.27
C VAL A 81 -1.83 -0.02 -6.79
N GLU A 82 -3.03 -0.12 -6.19
CA GLU A 82 -4.04 -1.14 -6.52
C GLU A 82 -4.63 -0.96 -7.93
N THR A 83 -5.01 0.26 -8.32
CA THR A 83 -5.78 0.50 -9.55
C THR A 83 -4.99 1.21 -10.64
N GLY A 84 -3.86 1.85 -10.30
CA GLY A 84 -3.14 2.73 -11.22
C GLY A 84 -3.73 4.14 -11.32
N GLU A 85 -4.81 4.43 -10.58
CA GLU A 85 -5.53 5.69 -10.62
C GLU A 85 -5.40 6.45 -9.30
N PHE A 86 -5.30 7.78 -9.36
CA PHE A 86 -5.41 8.62 -8.18
C PHE A 86 -6.89 8.89 -7.86
N PRO A 87 -7.23 9.14 -6.58
CA PRO A 87 -8.57 9.57 -6.21
C PRO A 87 -8.96 10.87 -6.94
N GLU A 88 -10.25 11.02 -7.24
CA GLU A 88 -10.78 12.21 -7.91
C GLU A 88 -10.38 13.50 -7.17
N GLY A 89 -9.82 14.47 -7.91
CA GLY A 89 -9.28 15.71 -7.35
C GLY A 89 -7.80 15.66 -6.92
N MET A 90 -7.14 14.50 -7.02
CA MET A 90 -5.67 14.38 -6.96
C MET A 90 -5.13 14.03 -8.35
N ASP A 91 -4.26 14.87 -8.89
CA ASP A 91 -3.44 14.49 -10.06
C ASP A 91 -2.00 14.20 -9.62
N MET A 92 -1.31 13.33 -10.37
CA MET A 92 0.06 12.93 -10.05
C MET A 92 1.02 14.13 -10.02
N ALA A 93 0.91 15.07 -10.95
CA ALA A 93 1.66 16.33 -10.95
C ALA A 93 1.33 17.21 -9.72
N ASN A 94 0.09 17.27 -9.24
CA ASN A 94 -0.28 17.99 -8.03
C ASN A 94 0.29 17.33 -6.76
N LEU A 95 0.34 16.01 -6.70
CA LEU A 95 0.98 15.26 -5.60
C LEU A 95 2.52 15.37 -5.64
N LEU A 96 3.11 15.32 -6.83
CA LEU A 96 4.54 15.54 -7.07
C LEU A 96 4.96 16.98 -6.74
N ARG A 97 4.11 17.97 -7.06
CA ARG A 97 4.36 19.41 -6.84
C ARG A 97 4.19 19.85 -5.39
N THR A 98 3.31 19.20 -4.63
CA THR A 98 3.01 19.59 -3.23
C THR A 98 3.86 18.89 -2.18
N GLY A 99 4.72 17.92 -2.55
CA GLY A 99 5.47 17.13 -1.57
C GLY A 99 6.81 16.55 -2.01
N LYS A 100 7.86 17.39 -1.99
CA LYS A 100 9.25 16.98 -1.61
C LYS A 100 9.86 15.78 -2.35
N ILE A 101 9.78 15.70 -3.69
CA ILE A 101 10.61 14.76 -4.46
C ILE A 101 11.83 15.52 -5.02
N LYS A 102 13.04 14.98 -4.85
CA LYS A 102 14.22 15.49 -5.56
C LYS A 102 13.99 15.30 -7.06
N SER A 103 14.15 16.36 -7.85
CA SER A 103 13.86 16.40 -9.30
C SER A 103 14.54 15.32 -10.15
N ASN A 104 15.50 14.58 -9.59
CA ASN A 104 16.30 13.57 -10.30
C ASN A 104 15.60 12.21 -10.45
N ILE A 105 14.36 12.06 -9.99
CA ILE A 105 13.58 10.80 -10.08
C ILE A 105 12.39 10.95 -11.07
N ILE A 106 12.21 12.12 -11.68
CA ILE A 106 11.12 12.37 -12.63
C ILE A 106 11.46 11.70 -13.98
N PRO A 107 10.64 10.73 -14.46
CA PRO A 107 10.79 10.16 -15.80
C PRO A 107 10.73 11.27 -16.86
N SER A 108 11.54 11.16 -17.91
CA SER A 108 11.69 12.23 -18.91
C SER A 108 10.38 12.64 -19.58
N GLU A 109 9.40 11.74 -19.66
CA GLU A 109 8.07 12.01 -20.21
C GLU A 109 7.21 13.00 -19.37
N TYR A 110 7.61 13.30 -18.13
CA TYR A 110 6.95 14.24 -17.23
C TYR A 110 7.84 15.44 -16.88
N ARG A 111 8.97 15.60 -17.57
CA ARG A 111 9.80 16.80 -17.46
C ARG A 111 9.25 17.80 -18.45
N ASP A 112 8.50 18.78 -17.97
CA ASP A 112 8.05 19.90 -18.80
C ASP A 112 9.27 20.47 -19.53
N GLU A 113 9.23 20.45 -20.87
CA GLU A 113 10.20 21.18 -21.68
C GLU A 113 10.00 22.66 -21.39
N GLU A 114 10.88 23.25 -20.58
CA GLU A 114 10.91 24.69 -20.36
C GLU A 114 11.04 25.40 -21.73
N ILE A 115 9.98 26.11 -22.13
CA ILE A 115 10.04 27.19 -23.12
C ILE A 115 10.15 28.51 -22.37
#